data_AF-A0A918ILH2-F1
#
_entry.id   AF-A0A918ILH2-F1
#
_cell.length_a   1.000
_cell.length_b   1.000
_cell.length_c   1.000
_cell.angle_alpha   90.00
_cell.angle_beta   90.00
_cell.angle_gamma   90.00
#
_symmetry.space_group_name_H-M   'P 1'
#
loop_
_entity.id
_entity.type
_entity.pdbx_description
1 polymer ?
#
loop_
_entity_poly.entity_id
_entity_poly.type
_entity_poly.pdbx_seq_one_letter_code
_entity_poly.pdbx_strand_id
1 'polypeptide(L)'
;MGDHYADILLDCLDGGLSFIGGNCQGVGVAAQLTARWSLAGRTCKSFIALEVEPSFPLPCPVALLFGAESELFNPYLRGEEHSAKLRWERMFPRPAAHIVPGGHGTYFTPGRLETLVSTIKSIRAAAENGAPLDAPRIRLTARPSEATVLPGEEVSVDLQIDVLSGHMPEVLQVAYFWRSSETRDPFQVSGQPVMRGASGIMVRAPSFPGDWDLILYPVVFPFGPLCWSDHLAPVGRVRVSDATMLTPELA
;
A
#
# COMPACT_ATOMS: atom_id res chain seq x y z
N MET A 1 15.01 4.61 -6.25
CA MET A 1 15.46 3.59 -7.25
C MET A 1 14.29 2.97 -7.99
N GLY A 2 13.25 2.46 -7.32
CA GLY A 2 12.10 1.85 -8.01
C GLY A 2 11.35 2.80 -8.95
N ASP A 3 11.21 4.07 -8.57
CA ASP A 3 10.68 5.15 -9.40
C ASP A 3 11.37 5.26 -10.76
N HIS A 4 12.71 5.23 -10.78
CA HIS A 4 13.48 5.35 -12.01
C HIS A 4 13.30 4.13 -12.92
N TYR A 5 13.29 2.92 -12.34
CA TYR A 5 13.01 1.71 -13.11
C TYR A 5 11.57 1.68 -13.62
N ALA A 6 10.62 2.18 -12.83
CA ALA A 6 9.23 2.25 -13.23
C ALA A 6 9.02 3.16 -14.44
N ASP A 7 9.70 4.31 -14.50
CA ASP A 7 9.69 5.18 -15.70
C ASP A 7 10.21 4.46 -16.93
N ILE A 8 11.39 3.83 -16.84
CA ILE A 8 11.99 3.11 -17.96
C ILE A 8 11.08 1.96 -18.44
N LEU A 9 10.55 1.17 -17.51
CA LEU A 9 9.75 0.00 -17.83
C LEU A 9 8.36 0.39 -18.39
N LEU A 10 7.79 1.52 -17.97
CA LEU A 10 6.52 2.02 -18.51
C LEU A 10 6.58 2.29 -20.01
N ASP A 11 7.72 2.81 -20.48
CA ASP A 11 7.95 3.12 -21.88
C ASP A 11 8.25 1.85 -22.72
N CYS A 12 8.84 0.82 -22.11
CA CYS A 12 9.20 -0.42 -22.79
C CYS A 12 8.11 -1.49 -22.80
N LEU A 13 7.18 -1.45 -21.85
CA LEU A 13 6.13 -2.46 -21.74
C LEU A 13 4.91 -2.03 -22.54
N ASP A 14 4.49 -2.88 -23.46
CA ASP A 14 3.22 -2.72 -24.17
C ASP A 14 2.07 -2.69 -23.14
N GLY A 15 1.06 -1.84 -23.36
CA GLY A 15 -0.07 -1.63 -22.44
C GLY A 15 -0.99 -2.85 -22.22
N GLY A 16 -0.56 -4.05 -22.63
CA GLY A 16 -1.25 -5.30 -22.43
C GLY A 16 -1.32 -5.75 -20.96
N LEU A 17 -2.16 -6.76 -20.73
CA LEU A 17 -2.43 -7.40 -19.45
C LEU A 17 -1.15 -7.66 -18.65
N SER A 18 -0.97 -6.89 -17.57
CA SER A 18 0.27 -6.93 -16.80
C SER A 18 0.08 -7.71 -15.50
N PHE A 19 0.92 -8.74 -15.33
CA PHE A 19 1.22 -9.40 -14.07
C PHE A 19 2.54 -8.83 -13.59
N ILE A 20 2.54 -8.17 -12.44
CA ILE A 20 3.72 -7.51 -11.91
C ILE A 20 4.06 -8.16 -10.58
N GLY A 21 5.35 -8.36 -10.30
CA GLY A 21 5.74 -8.96 -9.04
C GLY A 21 7.21 -8.84 -8.75
N GLY A 22 7.58 -9.18 -7.53
CA GLY A 22 8.95 -9.10 -7.05
C GLY A 22 9.22 -10.06 -5.91
N ASN A 23 10.51 -10.33 -5.69
CA ASN A 23 10.99 -11.08 -4.54
C ASN A 23 11.78 -10.14 -3.62
N CYS A 24 11.52 -10.20 -2.31
CA CYS A 24 12.26 -9.49 -1.29
C CYS A 24 12.32 -7.98 -1.63
N GLN A 25 13.51 -7.41 -1.79
CA GLN A 25 13.69 -6.00 -2.17
C GLN A 25 13.06 -5.65 -3.54
N GLY A 26 12.94 -6.62 -4.44
CA GLY A 26 12.28 -6.43 -5.73
C GLY A 26 10.78 -6.12 -5.61
N VAL A 27 10.14 -6.48 -4.48
CA VAL A 27 8.73 -6.14 -4.21
C VAL A 27 8.53 -4.63 -4.22
N GLY A 28 9.43 -3.86 -3.60
CA GLY A 28 9.33 -2.40 -3.55
C GLY A 28 9.38 -1.76 -4.95
N VAL A 29 10.30 -2.24 -5.81
CA VAL A 29 10.40 -1.78 -7.21
C VAL A 29 9.15 -2.14 -8.00
N ALA A 30 8.70 -3.38 -7.89
CA ALA A 30 7.51 -3.87 -8.59
C ALA A 30 6.23 -3.14 -8.13
N ALA A 31 6.12 -2.82 -6.84
CA ALA A 31 5.00 -2.06 -6.31
C ALA A 31 5.00 -0.63 -6.86
N GLN A 32 6.16 0.04 -6.92
CA GLN A 32 6.30 1.37 -7.54
C GLN A 32 5.98 1.36 -9.05
N LEU A 33 6.35 0.28 -9.76
CA LEU A 33 5.93 0.10 -11.15
C LEU A 33 4.41 -0.05 -11.26
N THR A 34 3.81 -0.95 -10.48
CA THR A 34 2.35 -1.18 -10.47
C THR A 34 1.57 0.10 -10.16
N ALA A 35 2.12 0.88 -9.23
CA ALA A 35 1.63 2.18 -8.86
C ALA A 35 1.54 3.14 -10.05
N ARG A 36 2.68 3.35 -10.74
CA ARG A 36 2.73 4.24 -11.90
C ARG A 36 1.96 3.70 -13.10
N TRP A 37 1.94 2.38 -13.28
CA TRP A 37 1.11 1.69 -14.28
C TRP A 37 -0.37 2.04 -14.11
N SER A 38 -0.84 2.00 -12.86
CA SER A 38 -2.22 2.36 -12.52
C SER A 38 -2.50 3.85 -12.75
N LEU A 39 -1.56 4.73 -12.37
CA LEU A 39 -1.68 6.18 -12.63
C LEU A 39 -1.69 6.52 -14.14
N ALA A 40 -1.02 5.73 -14.97
CA ALA A 40 -1.06 5.86 -16.42
C ALA A 40 -2.37 5.32 -17.05
N GLY A 41 -3.37 4.98 -16.23
CA GLY A 41 -4.65 4.43 -16.68
C GLY A 41 -4.57 2.97 -17.14
N ARG A 42 -3.45 2.28 -16.88
CA ARG A 42 -3.27 0.88 -17.27
C ARG A 42 -3.67 -0.03 -16.11
N THR A 43 -4.23 -1.20 -16.42
CA THR A 43 -4.71 -2.15 -15.40
C THR A 43 -3.66 -3.21 -15.08
N CYS A 44 -3.36 -3.42 -13.79
CA CYS A 44 -2.60 -4.57 -13.30
C CYS A 44 -3.58 -5.68 -12.89
N LYS A 45 -3.44 -6.89 -13.46
CA LYS A 45 -4.36 -8.01 -13.18
C LYS A 45 -4.09 -8.68 -11.85
N SER A 46 -2.82 -8.78 -11.49
CA SER A 46 -2.38 -9.26 -10.18
C SER A 46 -0.99 -8.74 -9.89
N PHE A 47 -0.77 -8.34 -8.65
CA PHE A 47 0.54 -8.19 -8.07
C PHE A 47 0.95 -9.49 -7.36
N ILE A 48 2.22 -9.89 -7.47
CA ILE A 48 2.77 -11.06 -6.78
C ILE A 48 3.96 -10.62 -5.93
N ALA A 49 3.84 -10.72 -4.62
CA ALA A 49 4.92 -10.41 -3.68
C ALA A 49 5.45 -11.71 -3.06
N LEU A 50 6.76 -11.94 -3.15
CA LEU A 50 7.42 -13.08 -2.51
C LEU A 50 8.25 -12.59 -1.32
N GLU A 51 7.99 -13.16 -0.14
CA GLU A 51 8.60 -12.90 1.17
C GLU A 51 8.32 -11.53 1.81
N VAL A 52 8.27 -10.47 1.00
CA VAL A 52 8.07 -9.10 1.50
C VAL A 52 6.71 -8.58 1.05
N GLU A 53 6.00 -7.93 1.97
CA GLU A 53 4.74 -7.24 1.68
C GLU A 53 5.02 -5.87 1.02
N PRO A 54 4.17 -5.40 0.09
CA PRO A 54 4.23 -4.01 -0.37
C PRO A 54 4.08 -3.04 0.81
N SER A 55 4.87 -1.97 0.84
CA SER A 55 4.84 -0.97 1.92
C SER A 55 3.67 0.02 1.82
N PHE A 56 2.90 -0.01 0.73
CA PHE A 56 1.75 0.85 0.49
C PHE A 56 0.63 0.10 -0.24
N PRO A 57 -0.62 0.60 -0.21
CA PRO A 57 -1.77 -0.06 -0.82
C PRO A 57 -1.62 -0.16 -2.34
N LEU A 58 -2.09 -1.25 -2.94
CA LEU A 58 -2.11 -1.42 -4.40
C LEU A 58 -3.56 -1.61 -4.86
N PRO A 59 -4.04 -0.90 -5.90
CA PRO A 59 -5.42 -0.99 -6.37
C PRO A 59 -5.64 -2.19 -7.31
N CYS A 60 -5.02 -3.33 -7.00
CA CYS A 60 -5.14 -4.55 -7.79
C CYS A 60 -5.08 -5.79 -6.89
N PRO A 61 -5.58 -6.96 -7.36
CA PRO A 61 -5.41 -8.21 -6.64
C PRO A 61 -3.96 -8.47 -6.25
N VAL A 62 -3.71 -8.85 -5.00
CA VAL A 62 -2.36 -9.15 -4.50
C VAL A 62 -2.25 -10.57 -3.99
N ALA A 63 -1.32 -11.33 -4.56
CA ALA A 63 -0.90 -12.62 -4.06
C ALA A 63 0.41 -12.48 -3.27
N LEU A 64 0.38 -12.86 -2.00
CA LEU A 64 1.49 -12.83 -1.06
C LEU A 64 2.02 -14.26 -0.88
N LEU A 65 3.23 -14.51 -1.33
CA LEU A 65 3.87 -15.82 -1.27
C LEU A 65 4.91 -15.80 -0.16
N PHE A 66 4.89 -16.82 0.70
CA PHE A 66 5.87 -16.99 1.76
C PHE A 66 6.45 -18.39 1.74
N GLY A 67 7.75 -18.51 1.99
CA GLY A 67 8.37 -19.81 2.23
C GLY A 67 7.81 -20.47 3.50
N ALA A 68 7.53 -21.77 3.41
CA ALA A 68 7.07 -22.59 4.54
C ALA A 68 8.08 -22.64 5.69
N GLU A 69 9.37 -22.43 5.40
CA GLU A 69 10.49 -22.43 6.35
C GLU A 69 11.04 -21.00 6.59
N SER A 70 10.38 -19.95 6.07
CA SER A 70 10.86 -18.56 6.16
C SER A 70 10.47 -17.89 7.47
N GLU A 71 11.11 -18.25 8.58
CA GLU A 71 10.78 -17.78 9.93
C GLU A 71 10.73 -16.24 10.07
N LEU A 72 11.58 -15.52 9.33
CA LEU A 72 11.63 -14.05 9.40
C LEU A 72 10.48 -13.35 8.64
N PHE A 73 9.94 -14.01 7.61
CA PHE A 73 9.05 -13.37 6.63
C PHE A 73 7.65 -13.94 6.66
N ASN A 74 7.49 -15.22 6.98
CA ASN A 74 6.22 -15.91 6.99
C ASN A 74 5.40 -15.49 8.23
N PRO A 75 4.30 -14.75 8.07
CA PRO A 75 3.51 -14.27 9.21
C PRO A 75 2.85 -15.40 10.00
N TYR A 76 2.63 -16.56 9.37
CA TYR A 76 2.06 -17.73 10.04
C TYR A 76 3.04 -18.36 11.04
N LEU A 77 4.34 -18.40 10.71
CA LEU A 77 5.39 -18.85 11.64
C LEU A 77 5.64 -17.86 12.77
N ARG A 78 5.38 -16.57 12.52
CA ARG A 78 5.55 -15.48 13.50
C ARG A 78 4.35 -15.32 14.44
N GLY A 79 3.26 -16.07 14.23
CA GLY A 79 2.01 -15.90 14.99
C GLY A 79 1.25 -14.60 14.67
N GLU A 80 1.49 -14.03 13.49
CA GLU A 80 0.92 -12.75 13.03
C GLU A 80 -0.20 -12.93 12.00
N GLU A 81 -0.70 -14.16 11.78
CA GLU A 81 -1.71 -14.45 10.75
C GLU A 81 -2.91 -13.50 10.80
N HIS A 82 -3.50 -13.30 11.98
CA HIS A 82 -4.69 -12.47 12.13
C HIS A 82 -4.42 -11.00 11.83
N SER A 83 -3.33 -10.45 12.38
CA SER A 83 -2.96 -9.04 12.17
C SER A 83 -2.49 -8.78 10.74
N ALA A 84 -1.80 -9.74 10.11
CA ALA A 84 -1.40 -9.68 8.72
C ALA A 84 -2.62 -9.70 7.79
N LYS A 85 -3.57 -10.61 8.00
CA LYS A 85 -4.80 -10.67 7.22
C LYS A 85 -5.58 -9.36 7.26
N LEU A 86 -5.81 -8.80 8.45
CA LEU A 86 -6.50 -7.52 8.61
C LEU A 86 -5.77 -6.37 7.91
N ARG A 87 -4.42 -6.37 7.95
CA ARG A 87 -3.60 -5.40 7.23
C ARG A 87 -3.78 -5.55 5.72
N TRP A 88 -3.71 -6.77 5.19
CA TRP A 88 -3.84 -7.03 3.75
C TRP A 88 -5.21 -6.65 3.21
N GLU A 89 -6.30 -6.97 3.92
CA GLU A 89 -7.68 -6.61 3.54
C GLU A 89 -7.92 -5.10 3.49
N ARG A 90 -7.07 -4.30 4.14
CA ARG A 90 -7.07 -2.84 4.05
C ARG A 90 -6.18 -2.31 2.93
N MET A 91 -5.08 -3.00 2.62
CA MET A 91 -4.07 -2.55 1.67
C MET A 91 -4.36 -3.00 0.23
N PHE A 92 -5.07 -4.11 0.05
CA PHE A 92 -5.17 -4.79 -1.24
C PHE A 92 -6.59 -5.28 -1.50
N PRO A 93 -7.13 -5.10 -2.72
CA PRO A 93 -8.29 -5.84 -3.15
C PRO A 93 -7.99 -7.33 -3.22
N ARG A 94 -8.91 -8.16 -2.72
CA ARG A 94 -8.85 -9.64 -2.82
C ARG A 94 -7.45 -10.22 -2.48
N PRO A 95 -6.88 -9.90 -1.31
CA PRO A 95 -5.57 -10.42 -0.95
C PRO A 95 -5.63 -11.95 -0.80
N ALA A 96 -4.62 -12.63 -1.30
CA ALA A 96 -4.46 -14.08 -1.13
C ALA A 96 -3.06 -14.39 -0.64
N ALA A 97 -2.94 -15.21 0.39
CA ALA A 97 -1.67 -15.70 0.89
C ALA A 97 -1.44 -17.15 0.45
N HIS A 98 -0.22 -17.44 0.02
CA HIS A 98 0.20 -18.74 -0.46
C HIS A 98 1.50 -19.14 0.23
N ILE A 99 1.57 -20.40 0.69
CA ILE A 99 2.78 -20.96 1.27
C ILE A 99 3.45 -21.86 0.24
N VAL A 100 4.75 -21.64 -0.02
CA VAL A 100 5.56 -22.42 -0.95
C VAL A 100 6.67 -23.17 -0.21
N PRO A 101 7.11 -24.35 -0.68
CA PRO A 101 8.19 -25.10 -0.03
C PRO A 101 9.51 -24.32 0.06
N GLY A 102 10.21 -24.47 1.19
CA GLY A 102 11.50 -23.85 1.44
C GLY A 102 11.46 -22.58 2.29
N GLY A 103 12.64 -22.08 2.65
CA GLY A 103 12.86 -20.82 3.33
C GLY A 103 13.42 -19.75 2.40
N HIS A 104 13.78 -18.60 2.98
CA HIS A 104 14.29 -17.43 2.25
C HIS A 104 15.43 -17.80 1.26
N GLY A 105 15.22 -17.50 -0.03
CA GLY A 105 16.18 -17.77 -1.11
C GLY A 105 16.25 -19.22 -1.59
N THR A 106 15.65 -20.18 -0.89
CA THR A 106 15.76 -21.62 -1.24
C THR A 106 14.64 -22.12 -2.15
N TYR A 107 13.55 -21.36 -2.32
CA TYR A 107 12.44 -21.73 -3.21
C TYR A 107 12.80 -21.69 -4.71
N PHE A 108 13.99 -21.21 -5.06
CA PHE A 108 14.54 -21.27 -6.42
C PHE A 108 15.40 -22.50 -6.70
N THR A 109 15.61 -23.39 -5.72
CA THR A 109 16.42 -24.60 -5.94
C THR A 109 15.63 -25.66 -6.71
N PRO A 110 16.32 -26.61 -7.39
CA PRO A 110 15.66 -27.76 -8.00
C PRO A 110 14.77 -28.50 -6.99
N GLY A 111 13.60 -28.95 -7.43
CA GLY A 111 12.59 -29.63 -6.61
C GLY A 111 11.64 -28.70 -5.84
N ARG A 112 11.99 -27.42 -5.68
CA ARG A 112 11.13 -26.37 -5.06
C ARG A 112 10.60 -25.39 -6.10
N LEU A 113 11.43 -25.07 -7.09
CA LEU A 113 11.09 -24.16 -8.18
C LEU A 113 9.83 -24.57 -8.93
N GLU A 114 9.60 -25.86 -9.15
CA GLU A 114 8.44 -26.39 -9.84
C GLU A 114 7.14 -26.03 -9.11
N THR A 115 7.16 -26.10 -7.77
CA THR A 115 6.02 -25.72 -6.93
C THR A 115 5.81 -24.21 -6.93
N LEU A 116 6.88 -23.41 -6.91
CA LEU A 116 6.78 -21.96 -7.04
C LEU A 116 6.17 -21.56 -8.39
N VAL A 117 6.65 -22.16 -9.48
CA VAL A 117 6.15 -21.90 -10.84
C VAL A 117 4.68 -22.33 -10.98
N SER A 118 4.30 -23.49 -10.45
CA SER A 118 2.90 -23.95 -10.52
C SER A 118 1.97 -23.03 -9.72
N THR A 119 2.41 -22.56 -8.55
CA THR A 119 1.68 -21.60 -7.72
C THR A 119 1.47 -20.28 -8.48
N ILE A 120 2.52 -19.71 -9.08
CA ILE A 120 2.44 -18.47 -9.87
C ILE A 120 1.50 -18.65 -11.08
N LYS A 121 1.56 -19.80 -11.77
CA LYS A 121 0.65 -20.10 -12.88
C LYS A 121 -0.81 -20.18 -12.43
N SER A 122 -1.07 -20.77 -11.27
CA SER A 122 -2.42 -20.85 -10.70
C SER A 122 -2.97 -19.46 -10.36
N ILE A 123 -2.16 -18.62 -9.70
CA ILE A 123 -2.51 -17.22 -9.41
C ILE A 123 -2.84 -16.46 -10.69
N ARG A 124 -1.98 -16.60 -11.71
CA ARG A 124 -2.21 -15.97 -13.01
C ARG A 124 -3.54 -16.41 -13.61
N ALA A 125 -3.79 -17.72 -13.69
CA ALA A 125 -5.03 -18.25 -14.26
C ALA A 125 -6.27 -17.76 -13.48
N ALA A 126 -6.20 -17.67 -12.16
CA ALA A 126 -7.28 -17.14 -11.34
C ALA A 126 -7.55 -15.65 -11.64
N ALA A 127 -6.49 -14.86 -11.79
CA ALA A 127 -6.59 -13.44 -12.11
C ALA A 127 -7.04 -13.15 -13.55
N GLU A 128 -6.70 -14.00 -14.52
CA GLU A 128 -7.21 -13.91 -15.90
C GLU A 128 -8.73 -14.15 -15.96
N ASN A 129 -9.24 -15.08 -15.16
CA ASN A 129 -10.66 -15.41 -15.07
C ASN A 129 -11.43 -14.52 -14.09
N GLY A 130 -10.73 -13.69 -13.30
CA GLY A 130 -11.34 -12.81 -12.31
C GLY A 130 -12.13 -11.69 -12.96
N ALA A 131 -13.36 -11.46 -12.48
CA ALA A 131 -14.12 -10.27 -12.84
C ALA A 131 -13.33 -9.00 -12.48
N PRO A 132 -13.33 -7.97 -13.36
CA PRO A 132 -12.78 -6.66 -13.02
C PRO A 132 -13.31 -6.18 -11.66
N LEU A 133 -12.50 -5.43 -10.94
CA LEU A 133 -12.97 -4.75 -9.74
C LEU A 133 -13.86 -3.59 -10.18
N ASP A 134 -15.17 -3.72 -9.93
CA ASP A 134 -16.12 -2.61 -10.10
C ASP A 134 -16.08 -1.74 -8.85
N ALA A 135 -15.09 -0.84 -8.82
CA ALA A 135 -14.86 0.05 -7.71
C ALA A 135 -15.37 1.47 -8.03
N PRO A 136 -16.10 2.13 -7.11
CA PRO A 136 -16.51 3.51 -7.31
C PRO A 136 -15.28 4.40 -7.44
N ARG A 137 -15.37 5.40 -8.33
CA ARG A 137 -14.33 6.43 -8.43
C ARG A 137 -14.61 7.47 -7.37
N ILE A 138 -13.70 7.58 -6.41
CA ILE A 138 -13.81 8.53 -5.31
C ILE A 138 -12.73 9.58 -5.46
N ARG A 139 -13.07 10.84 -5.24
CA ARG A 139 -12.13 11.92 -4.98
C ARG A 139 -12.10 12.20 -3.49
N LEU A 140 -10.90 12.19 -2.93
CA LEU A 140 -10.61 12.54 -1.55
C LEU A 140 -9.79 13.83 -1.58
N THR A 141 -10.29 14.88 -0.95
CA THR A 141 -9.51 16.08 -0.66
C THR A 141 -9.34 16.15 0.84
N ALA A 142 -8.12 16.43 1.28
CA ALA A 142 -7.82 16.47 2.69
C ALA A 142 -6.87 17.61 3.02
N ARG A 143 -6.96 18.12 4.26
CA ARG A 143 -6.11 19.18 4.75
C ARG A 143 -5.74 18.93 6.20
N PRO A 144 -4.45 18.75 6.55
CA PRO A 144 -4.02 18.76 7.94
C PRO A 144 -4.37 20.12 8.58
N SER A 145 -4.86 20.10 9.81
CA SER A 145 -5.17 21.31 10.59
C SER A 145 -3.92 22.10 10.95
N GLU A 146 -2.78 21.41 11.06
CA GLU A 146 -1.51 21.95 11.49
C GLU A 146 -0.40 21.66 10.49
N ALA A 147 0.48 22.64 10.29
CA ALA A 147 1.65 22.52 9.42
C ALA A 147 2.90 22.01 10.16
N THR A 148 2.94 22.13 11.49
CA THR A 148 4.08 21.72 12.33
C THR A 148 3.57 21.08 13.62
N VAL A 149 4.06 19.89 13.97
CA VAL A 149 3.64 19.11 15.15
C VAL A 149 4.83 18.43 15.84
N LEU A 150 4.63 17.96 17.07
CA LEU A 150 5.62 17.16 17.78
C LEU A 150 5.62 15.68 17.32
N PRO A 151 6.72 14.95 17.55
CA PRO A 151 6.80 13.52 17.24
C PRO A 151 5.69 12.72 17.91
N GLY A 152 4.95 11.94 17.12
CA GLY A 152 3.88 11.07 17.62
C GLY A 152 2.60 11.78 18.07
N GLU A 153 2.49 13.10 17.87
CA GLU A 153 1.30 13.89 18.16
C GLU A 153 0.14 13.54 17.22
N GLU A 154 -1.10 13.77 17.66
CA GLU A 154 -2.28 13.54 16.82
C GLU A 154 -2.60 14.78 16.02
N VAL A 155 -2.65 14.62 14.69
CA VAL A 155 -2.97 15.67 13.72
C VAL A 155 -4.41 15.47 13.28
N SER A 156 -5.24 16.51 13.43
CA SER A 156 -6.57 16.51 12.81
C SER A 156 -6.43 16.76 11.31
N VAL A 157 -7.18 16.03 10.50
CA VAL A 157 -7.17 16.16 9.06
C VAL A 157 -8.60 16.31 8.59
N ASP A 158 -8.95 17.48 8.07
CA ASP A 158 -10.26 17.71 7.48
C ASP A 158 -10.37 16.93 6.18
N LEU A 159 -11.50 16.24 5.97
CA LEU A 159 -11.75 15.38 4.83
C LEU A 159 -13.02 15.81 4.08
N GLN A 160 -12.92 15.85 2.76
CA GLN A 160 -14.07 15.88 1.86
C GLN A 160 -13.95 14.73 0.85
N ILE A 161 -15.05 14.00 0.70
CA ILE A 161 -15.14 12.80 -0.13
C ILE A 161 -16.26 12.98 -1.15
N ASP A 162 -15.89 13.00 -2.44
CA ASP A 162 -16.81 13.08 -3.55
C ASP A 162 -16.84 11.75 -4.33
N VAL A 163 -18.04 11.26 -4.67
CA VAL A 163 -18.20 10.09 -5.56
C VAL A 163 -18.31 10.59 -6.98
N LEU A 164 -17.30 10.31 -7.80
CA LEU A 164 -17.23 10.69 -9.20
C LEU A 164 -18.03 9.73 -10.10
N SER A 165 -18.07 8.44 -9.74
CA SER A 165 -18.88 7.43 -10.43
C SER A 165 -19.14 6.21 -9.54
N GLY A 166 -20.25 5.52 -9.78
CA GLY A 166 -20.70 4.37 -8.98
C GLY A 166 -21.50 4.80 -7.74
N HIS A 167 -21.74 3.84 -6.84
CA HIS A 167 -22.44 4.10 -5.58
C HIS A 167 -21.43 4.23 -4.43
N MET A 168 -21.74 5.10 -3.47
CA MET A 168 -20.93 5.21 -2.25
C MET A 168 -20.97 3.86 -1.50
N PRO A 169 -19.81 3.29 -1.10
CA PRO A 169 -19.80 2.08 -0.30
C PRO A 169 -20.33 2.36 1.11
N GLU A 170 -21.05 1.39 1.69
CA GLU A 170 -21.57 1.50 3.06
C GLU A 170 -20.45 1.56 4.11
N VAL A 171 -19.32 0.91 3.84
CA VAL A 171 -18.17 0.80 4.76
C VAL A 171 -16.92 1.40 4.11
N LEU A 172 -16.97 2.69 3.79
CA LEU A 172 -15.79 3.43 3.37
C LEU A 172 -14.88 3.68 4.59
N GLN A 173 -13.60 3.44 4.42
CA GLN A 173 -12.54 3.74 5.38
C GLN A 173 -11.47 4.58 4.69
N VAL A 174 -10.60 5.21 5.47
CA VAL A 174 -9.43 5.92 4.96
C VAL A 174 -8.18 5.33 5.60
N ALA A 175 -7.28 4.80 4.77
CA ALA A 175 -5.94 4.43 5.21
C ALA A 175 -5.01 5.62 5.01
N TYR A 176 -4.14 5.90 5.98
CA TYR A 176 -3.16 6.98 5.86
C TYR A 176 -1.73 6.47 5.96
N PHE A 177 -0.83 7.19 5.28
CA PHE A 177 0.59 6.86 5.22
C PHE A 177 1.42 8.14 5.22
N TRP A 178 2.52 8.09 5.96
CA TRP A 178 3.51 9.18 5.99
C TRP A 178 4.71 8.83 5.14
N ARG A 179 5.05 9.69 4.19
CA ARG A 179 6.26 9.57 3.39
C ARG A 179 7.21 10.70 3.74
N SER A 180 8.48 10.40 3.99
CA SER A 180 9.46 11.46 4.15
C SER A 180 9.55 12.27 2.84
N SER A 181 9.58 13.59 2.97
CA SER A 181 9.79 14.49 1.82
C SER A 181 11.23 14.43 1.33
N GLU A 182 12.16 14.05 2.21
CA GLU A 182 13.60 13.97 1.93
C GLU A 182 14.00 12.59 1.40
N THR A 183 13.41 11.52 1.93
CA THR A 183 13.68 10.14 1.53
C THR A 183 12.42 9.51 0.94
N ARG A 184 12.52 8.93 -0.26
CA ARG A 184 11.39 8.25 -0.92
C ARG A 184 11.07 6.86 -0.32
N ASP A 185 11.36 6.66 0.97
CA ASP A 185 11.32 5.38 1.72
C ASP A 185 10.67 5.59 3.11
N PRO A 186 10.14 4.55 3.78
CA PRO A 186 8.77 4.10 3.60
C PRO A 186 7.75 4.67 4.62
N PHE A 187 6.56 4.83 4.07
CA PHE A 187 5.21 4.77 4.64
C PHE A 187 5.06 4.08 6.00
N GLN A 188 4.71 4.85 7.05
CA GLN A 188 4.13 4.28 8.27
C GLN A 188 2.62 4.15 8.12
N VAL A 189 2.10 2.91 8.23
CA VAL A 189 0.67 2.61 8.14
C VAL A 189 0.02 2.81 9.50
N SER A 190 -0.99 3.67 9.54
CA SER A 190 -2.04 3.58 10.54
C SER A 190 -3.31 4.10 9.89
N GLY A 191 -4.47 3.64 10.32
CA GLY A 191 -5.74 4.04 9.71
C GLY A 191 -6.87 3.50 10.55
N GLN A 192 -7.67 4.42 11.10
CA GLN A 192 -8.93 4.12 11.74
C GLN A 192 -10.05 4.33 10.71
N PRO A 193 -11.12 3.51 10.73
CA PRO A 193 -12.25 3.67 9.83
C PRO A 193 -12.94 5.02 10.01
N VAL A 194 -13.32 5.67 8.90
CA VAL A 194 -14.18 6.86 8.91
C VAL A 194 -15.60 6.43 8.59
N MET A 195 -16.43 6.25 9.62
CA MET A 195 -17.86 6.09 9.40
C MET A 195 -18.45 7.43 8.95
N ARG A 196 -19.36 7.39 7.96
CA ARG A 196 -20.06 8.55 7.40
C ARG A 196 -20.55 9.51 8.49
N GLY A 197 -20.00 10.72 8.53
CA GLY A 197 -20.45 11.80 9.41
C GLY A 197 -19.34 12.69 10.01
N ALA A 198 -18.09 12.24 10.02
CA ALA A 198 -16.99 13.05 10.55
C ALA A 198 -16.36 13.91 9.44
N SER A 199 -16.25 15.22 9.67
CA SER A 199 -15.57 16.19 8.81
C SER A 199 -14.05 15.97 8.71
N GLY A 200 -13.51 14.93 9.35
CA GLY A 200 -12.09 14.67 9.40
C GLY A 200 -11.69 13.34 10.04
N ILE A 201 -10.39 13.12 10.14
CA ILE A 201 -9.73 12.02 10.86
C ILE A 201 -8.66 12.54 11.80
N MET A 202 -8.36 11.76 12.83
CA MET A 202 -7.14 11.93 13.61
C MET A 202 -6.07 10.97 13.07
N VAL A 203 -4.91 11.52 12.72
CA VAL A 203 -3.75 10.74 12.29
C VAL A 203 -2.59 10.99 13.24
N ARG A 204 -1.89 9.94 13.63
CA ARG A 204 -0.67 10.08 14.45
C ARG A 204 0.51 10.48 13.55
N ALA A 205 1.19 11.56 13.89
CA ALA A 205 2.40 12.02 13.22
C ALA A 205 3.57 11.02 13.39
N PRO A 206 4.55 11.02 12.48
CA PRO A 206 5.76 10.21 12.62
C PRO A 206 6.49 10.48 13.93
N SER A 207 7.11 9.45 14.50
CA SER A 207 7.80 9.54 15.79
C SER A 207 9.19 10.19 15.71
N PHE A 208 9.58 10.74 14.56
CA PHE A 208 10.90 11.31 14.34
C PHE A 208 10.81 12.60 13.51
N PRO A 209 11.67 13.60 13.81
CA PRO A 209 11.63 14.89 13.14
C PRO A 209 11.86 14.81 11.63
N GLY A 210 11.32 15.78 10.89
CA GLY A 210 11.50 15.92 9.45
C GLY A 210 10.30 16.51 8.74
N ASP A 211 10.41 16.69 7.41
CA ASP A 211 9.28 17.09 6.57
C ASP A 211 8.58 15.85 6.02
N TRP A 212 7.27 15.73 6.26
CA TRP A 212 6.49 14.55 5.95
C TRP A 212 5.29 14.86 5.06
N ASP A 213 5.16 14.10 3.99
CA ASP A 213 4.00 14.09 3.11
C ASP A 213 2.97 13.11 3.65
N LEU A 214 1.74 13.58 3.91
CA LEU A 214 0.59 12.73 4.25
C LEU A 214 -0.07 12.24 2.96
N ILE A 215 -0.26 10.92 2.85
CA ILE A 215 -0.97 10.29 1.74
C ILE A 215 -2.16 9.51 2.29
N LEU A 216 -3.32 9.67 1.66
CA LEU A 216 -4.57 9.03 2.07
C LEU A 216 -5.13 8.17 0.96
N TYR A 217 -5.71 7.02 1.31
CA TYR A 217 -6.36 6.11 0.37
C TYR A 217 -7.78 5.78 0.82
N PRO A 218 -8.80 5.98 -0.05
CA PRO A 218 -10.14 5.46 0.21
C PRO A 218 -10.12 3.93 0.09
N VAL A 219 -10.56 3.24 1.16
CA VAL A 219 -10.56 1.79 1.30
C VAL A 219 -11.98 1.32 1.55
N VAL A 220 -12.42 0.25 0.92
CA VAL A 220 -13.64 -0.45 1.32
C VAL A 220 -13.22 -1.72 1.99
N PHE A 221 -13.43 -1.85 3.29
CA PHE A 221 -13.06 -3.07 4.00
C PHE A 221 -14.10 -4.16 3.73
N PRO A 222 -13.69 -5.44 3.48
CA PRO A 222 -12.33 -5.99 3.39
C PRO A 222 -11.76 -6.05 1.95
N PHE A 223 -12.23 -5.20 1.05
CA PHE A 223 -11.92 -5.18 -0.38
C PHE A 223 -10.78 -4.21 -0.78
N GLY A 224 -9.98 -3.70 0.17
CA GLY A 224 -8.82 -2.86 -0.12
C GLY A 224 -9.13 -1.47 -0.69
N PRO A 225 -8.11 -0.76 -1.22
CA PRO A 225 -8.27 0.55 -1.85
C PRO A 225 -9.12 0.48 -3.12
N LEU A 226 -10.06 1.41 -3.26
CA LEU A 226 -11.04 1.42 -4.35
C LEU A 226 -10.43 1.80 -5.71
N CYS A 227 -9.67 2.89 -5.74
CA CYS A 227 -9.11 3.41 -6.97
C CYS A 227 -7.89 4.26 -6.70
N TRP A 228 -6.97 4.25 -7.65
CA TRP A 228 -6.00 5.32 -7.82
C TRP A 228 -6.39 6.07 -9.08
N SER A 229 -7.12 7.18 -8.94
CA SER A 229 -7.13 8.13 -10.05
C SER A 229 -6.56 9.50 -9.72
N ASP A 230 -6.30 9.85 -8.45
CA ASP A 230 -5.60 11.09 -8.07
C ASP A 230 -4.79 10.99 -6.74
N HIS A 231 -4.86 9.86 -6.00
CA HIS A 231 -4.54 9.79 -4.55
C HIS A 231 -3.11 9.40 -4.16
N LEU A 232 -2.21 9.26 -5.14
CA LEU A 232 -0.78 9.13 -4.83
C LEU A 232 -0.10 10.46 -4.51
N ALA A 233 -0.75 11.56 -4.85
CA ALA A 233 -0.28 12.86 -4.46
C ALA A 233 -0.44 13.02 -2.94
N PRO A 234 0.56 13.61 -2.26
CA PRO A 234 0.37 14.06 -0.88
C PRO A 234 -0.87 14.94 -0.79
N VAL A 235 -1.73 14.67 0.19
CA VAL A 235 -2.87 15.53 0.49
C VAL A 235 -2.45 16.76 1.30
N GLY A 236 -1.28 16.71 1.92
CA GLY A 236 -0.68 17.80 2.66
C GLY A 236 0.71 17.45 3.14
N ARG A 237 1.46 18.47 3.55
CA ARG A 237 2.76 18.33 4.19
C ARG A 237 2.66 18.79 5.64
N VAL A 238 3.28 18.02 6.53
CA VAL A 238 3.41 18.34 7.95
C VAL A 238 4.88 18.24 8.33
N ARG A 239 5.39 19.25 9.03
CA ARG A 239 6.72 19.24 9.63
C ARG A 239 6.63 18.64 11.02
N VAL A 240 7.39 17.58 11.27
CA VAL A 240 7.58 17.07 12.62
C VAL A 240 8.81 17.78 13.21
N SER A 241 8.61 18.62 14.22
CA SER A 241 9.68 19.38 14.83
C SER A 241 10.55 18.51 15.75
N ASP A 242 11.81 18.89 15.92
CA ASP A 242 12.63 18.37 17.01
C ASP A 242 12.08 18.91 18.34
N ALA A 243 11.83 18.04 19.32
CA ALA A 243 11.25 18.42 20.61
C ALA A 243 12.12 19.45 21.37
N THR A 244 13.39 19.56 21.01
CA THR A 244 14.35 20.54 21.54
C THR A 244 14.19 21.96 21.00
N MET A 245 13.44 22.16 19.90
CA MET A 245 13.26 23.45 19.22
C MET A 245 12.04 24.26 19.70
N LEU A 246 11.25 23.72 20.64
CA LEU A 246 10.00 24.34 21.12
C LEU A 246 10.08 24.94 22.53
N THR A 247 11.27 24.99 23.15
CA THR A 247 11.48 25.88 24.30
C THR A 247 11.73 27.30 23.80
N PRO A 248 10.83 28.28 24.03
CA PRO A 248 11.21 29.67 23.87
C PRO A 248 12.31 29.93 24.91
N GLU A 249 13.40 30.56 24.48
CA GLU A 249 14.39 31.13 25.40
C GLU A 249 13.66 32.03 26.40
N LEU A 250 13.53 31.57 27.64
CA LEU A 250 13.31 32.45 28.78
C LEU A 250 14.63 33.18 29.02
N ALA A 251 14.79 34.31 28.35
CA ALA A 251 15.75 35.36 28.70
C ALA A 251 15.07 36.37 29.63
#